data_AF-A0A2E1EFC0-F1
#
_entry.id   AF-A0A2E1EFC0-F1
#
_cell.length_a   1.000
_cell.length_b   1.000
_cell.length_c   1.000
_cell.angle_alpha   90.00
_cell.angle_beta   90.00
_cell.angle_gamma   90.00
#
_symmetry.space_group_name_H-M   'P 1'
#
loop_
_entity.id
_entity.type
_entity.pdbx_description
1 polymer ?
#
loop_
_entity_poly.entity_id
_entity_poly.type
_entity_poly.pdbx_seq_one_letter_code
_entity_poly.pdbx_strand_id
1 'polypeptide(L)' 'MPGWTQILIVLVLIVLLFGRGKISDMMGDVAKGIRSFKKGLSDEDEVKSAQPEPKTIDATVAREESSEKNKASHG' A
#
# COMPACT_ATOMS: atom_id res chain seq x y z
N MET A 1 -6.19 -34.79 3.38
CA MET A 1 -4.92 -34.10 3.08
C MET A 1 -5.07 -32.65 3.48
N PRO A 2 -4.15 -32.08 4.27
CA PRO A 2 -4.30 -30.71 4.67
C PRO A 2 -4.21 -29.79 3.45
N GLY A 3 -5.30 -29.08 3.19
CA GLY A 3 -5.46 -28.20 2.04
C GLY A 3 -5.13 -26.77 2.39
N TRP A 4 -5.18 -25.89 1.39
CA TRP A 4 -4.83 -24.48 1.52
C TRP A 4 -5.73 -23.75 2.54
N THR A 5 -6.91 -24.32 2.81
CA THR A 5 -7.86 -23.88 3.85
C THR A 5 -7.28 -23.93 5.26
N GLN A 6 -6.45 -24.93 5.60
CA GLN A 6 -5.82 -25.03 6.92
C GLN A 6 -4.82 -23.90 7.16
N ILE A 7 -4.09 -23.51 6.12
CA ILE A 7 -3.15 -22.37 6.18
C ILE A 7 -3.92 -21.08 6.44
N LEU A 8 -5.07 -20.87 5.77
CA LEU A 8 -5.90 -19.69 6.01
C LEU A 8 -6.46 -19.65 7.43
N ILE A 9 -6.93 -20.78 7.97
CA ILE A 9 -7.44 -20.85 9.34
C ILE A 9 -6.35 -20.45 10.35
N VAL A 10 -5.14 -20.96 10.18
CA VAL A 10 -4.00 -20.60 11.05
C VAL A 10 -3.64 -19.12 10.93
N LEU A 11 -3.65 -18.56 9.71
CA LEU A 11 -3.37 -17.15 9.48
C LEU A 11 -4.37 -16.24 10.19
N VAL A 12 -5.66 -16.58 10.13
CA VAL A 12 -6.72 -15.84 10.84
C VAL A 12 -6.50 -15.86 12.35
N LEU A 13 -6.10 -17.01 12.92
CA LEU A 13 -5.79 -17.11 14.34
C LEU A 13 -4.60 -16.23 14.75
N ILE A 14 -3.54 -16.19 13.95
CA ILE A 14 -2.40 -15.29 14.19
C ILE A 14 -2.86 -13.83 14.16
N VAL A 15 -3.68 -13.44 13.18
CA VAL A 15 -4.20 -12.07 13.10
C VAL A 15 -5.10 -11.72 14.30
N LEU A 16 -5.86 -12.68 14.82
CA LEU A 16 -6.70 -12.49 16.01
C LEU A 16 -5.88 -12.36 17.30
N LEU A 17 -4.81 -13.15 17.46
CA LEU A 17 -3.95 -13.14 18.65
C LEU A 17 -3.09 -11.88 18.74
N PHE A 18 -2.48 -11.49 17.61
CA PHE A 18 -1.58 -10.33 17.56
C PHE A 18 -2.32 -9.02 17.26
N GLY A 19 -3.54 -9.11 16.71
CA GLY A 19 -4.35 -7.97 16.30
C GLY A 19 -3.82 -7.29 15.04
N ARG A 20 -4.75 -6.68 14.28
CA ARG A 20 -4.44 -5.93 13.05
C ARG A 20 -3.47 -4.76 13.24
N GLY A 21 -3.46 -4.11 14.41
CA GLY A 21 -2.61 -2.95 14.68
C GLY A 21 -1.11 -3.28 14.65
N LYS A 22 -0.70 -4.34 15.36
CA LYS A 22 0.71 -4.75 15.43
C LYS A 22 1.23 -5.28 14.09
N ILE A 23 0.38 -6.00 13.36
CA ILE A 23 0.73 -6.57 12.06
C ILE A 23 0.88 -5.48 10.99
N SER A 24 0.03 -4.44 11.00
CA SER A 24 0.12 -3.34 10.03
C SER A 24 1.42 -2.53 10.18
N ASP A 25 1.83 -2.21 11.42
CA ASP A 25 3.08 -1.48 11.66
C ASP A 25 4.30 -2.32 11.21
N MET A 26 4.33 -3.61 11.56
CA MET A 26 5.41 -4.52 11.16
C MET A 26 5.43 -4.78 9.64
N MET A 27 4.27 -4.89 9.00
CA MET A 27 4.19 -5.06 7.55
C MET A 27 4.66 -3.83 6.79
N GLY A 28 4.52 -2.62 7.35
CA GLY A 28 5.09 -1.41 6.76
C GLY A 28 6.61 -1.48 6.62
N ASP A 29 7.30 -1.95 7.65
CA ASP A 29 8.77 -2.05 7.65
C ASP A 29 9.26 -3.25 6.84
N VAL A 30 8.54 -4.38 6.89
CA VAL A 30 8.80 -5.53 6.01
C VAL A 30 8.60 -5.15 4.54
N ALA A 31 7.54 -4.40 4.20
CA ALA A 31 7.29 -3.95 2.84
C ALA A 31 8.38 -3.01 2.33
N LYS A 32 8.89 -2.10 3.16
CA LYS A 32 10.05 -1.25 2.81
C LYS A 32 11.28 -2.11 2.54
N GLY A 33 11.58 -3.10 3.39
CA GLY A 33 12.71 -4.01 3.22
C GLY A 33 12.61 -4.84 1.92
N ILE A 34 11.45 -5.44 1.66
CA ILE A 34 11.20 -6.21 0.42
C ILE A 34 11.25 -5.29 -0.81
N ARG A 35 10.75 -4.05 -0.74
CA ARG A 35 10.79 -3.10 -1.85
C ARG A 35 12.21 -2.63 -2.16
N SER A 36 13.03 -2.38 -1.15
CA SER A 36 14.45 -2.08 -1.33
C SER A 36 15.23 -3.27 -1.86
N PHE A 37 14.92 -4.48 -1.40
CA PHE A 37 15.51 -5.71 -1.94
C PHE A 37 15.15 -5.91 -3.41
N LYS A 38 13.85 -5.81 -3.74
CA LYS A 38 13.39 -5.91 -5.13
C LYS A 38 13.97 -4.82 -6.01
N LYS A 39 14.03 -3.58 -5.52
CA LYS A 39 14.66 -2.47 -6.24
C LYS A 39 16.16 -2.71 -6.44
N GLY A 40 16.88 -3.23 -5.46
CA GLY A 40 18.30 -3.60 -5.62
C GLY A 40 18.50 -4.67 -6.68
N LEU A 41 17.66 -5.72 -6.70
CA LEU A 41 17.69 -6.74 -7.75
C LEU A 41 17.28 -6.16 -9.12
N SER A 42 16.24 -5.34 -9.16
CA SER A 42 15.77 -4.72 -10.39
C SER A 42 16.71 -3.65 -10.91
N ASP A 43 17.48 -2.92 -10.09
CA ASP A 43 18.51 -1.97 -10.53
C ASP A 43 19.65 -2.73 -11.23
N GLU A 44 19.99 -3.96 -10.82
CA GLU A 44 20.96 -4.82 -11.56
C GLU A 44 20.40 -5.25 -12.93
N ASP A 45 19.08 -5.45 -13.05
CA ASP A 45 18.39 -5.74 -14.31
C ASP A 45 18.10 -4.46 -15.16
N GLU A 46 17.89 -3.30 -14.54
CA GLU A 46 17.52 -2.00 -15.14
C GLU A 46 18.72 -1.17 -15.61
N VAL A 47 19.98 -1.53 -15.28
CA VAL A 47 21.15 -0.93 -15.97
C VAL A 47 21.07 -1.14 -17.50
N LYS A 48 20.20 -2.04 -17.98
CA LYS A 48 19.89 -2.24 -19.41
C LYS A 48 18.68 -1.45 -19.94
N SER A 49 17.94 -0.69 -19.12
CA SER A 49 16.75 0.07 -19.55
C SER A 49 16.60 1.38 -18.76
N ALA A 50 17.36 2.39 -19.17
CA ALA A 50 17.30 3.75 -18.63
C ALA A 50 15.90 4.40 -18.76
N GLN A 51 15.39 4.99 -17.68
CA GLN A 51 15.24 6.46 -17.49
C GLN A 51 14.32 6.82 -16.30
N PRO A 52 14.56 7.96 -15.61
CA PRO A 52 13.81 8.37 -14.42
C PRO A 52 12.50 9.09 -14.78
N GLU A 53 11.37 8.64 -14.23
CA GLU A 53 10.15 9.44 -14.19
C GLU A 53 10.15 10.38 -12.97
N PRO A 54 10.18 11.71 -13.14
CA PRO A 54 9.99 12.64 -12.03
C PRO A 54 8.49 12.72 -11.69
N LYS A 55 8.08 12.10 -10.58
CA LYS A 55 6.77 12.40 -9.98
C LYS A 55 6.91 13.65 -9.12
N THR A 56 6.57 14.80 -9.69
CA THR A 56 6.48 16.07 -8.99
C THR A 56 5.37 16.07 -7.95
N ILE A 57 5.53 16.98 -7.00
CA ILE A 57 4.72 17.19 -5.80
C ILE A 57 3.44 17.95 -6.21
N ASP A 58 2.40 17.25 -6.64
CA ASP A 58 1.14 17.90 -7.09
C ASP A 58 -0.12 17.45 -6.32
N ALA A 59 0.01 16.83 -5.14
CA ALA A 59 -1.15 16.38 -4.35
C ALA A 59 -1.13 16.81 -2.87
N THR A 60 -0.52 17.94 -2.54
CA THR A 60 -0.54 18.50 -1.17
C THR A 60 -1.22 19.87 -1.06
N VAL A 61 -1.68 20.49 -2.16
CA VAL A 61 -2.31 21.83 -2.11
C VAL A 61 -3.58 21.89 -2.97
N ALA A 62 -4.60 21.11 -2.60
CA ALA A 62 -5.99 21.33 -3.00
C ALA A 62 -6.89 20.66 -1.94
N ARG A 63 -7.07 21.31 -0.77
CA ARG A 63 -8.31 22.05 -0.45
C ARG A 63 -9.46 21.05 -0.21
N GLU A 64 -9.70 20.54 0.99
CA GLU A 64 -10.18 21.27 2.17
C GLU A 64 -10.89 22.60 1.85
N GLU A 65 -12.04 22.48 1.18
CA GLU A 65 -13.26 23.31 1.29
C GLU A 65 -14.39 22.37 0.84
N SER A 66 -15.02 21.58 1.71
CA SER A 66 -16.12 21.99 2.59
C SER A 66 -17.04 23.05 1.97
N SER A 67 -18.30 22.64 1.81
CA SER A 67 -19.51 23.48 1.84
C SER A 67 -19.93 24.20 0.56
N GLU A 68 -20.89 23.60 -0.17
CA GLU A 68 -22.19 24.18 -0.60
C GLU A 68 -22.92 23.17 -1.51
N LYS A 69 -23.54 22.12 -0.97
CA LYS A 69 -25.00 22.01 -0.76
C LYS A 69 -25.87 22.65 -1.87
N ASN A 70 -26.70 21.81 -2.52
CA ASN A 70 -27.83 22.11 -3.43
C ASN A 70 -27.47 22.55 -4.86
N LYS A 71 -27.29 21.65 -5.83
CA LYS A 71 -28.40 20.96 -6.52
C LYS A 71 -29.80 21.24 -5.96
N ALA A 72 -30.36 22.41 -6.27
CA ALA A 72 -31.80 22.65 -6.35
C ALA A 72 -32.01 23.54 -7.59
N SER A 73 -32.58 22.96 -8.66
CA SER A 73 -33.95 23.27 -9.06
C SER A 73 -33.99 24.58 -9.87
N HIS A 74 -33.86 24.49 -11.19
CA HIS A 74 -35.01 24.59 -12.10
C HIS A 74 -35.73 25.94 -11.96
N GLY A 75 -35.53 26.79 -12.96
CA GLY A 75 -36.12 28.13 -13.11
C GLY A 75 -35.39 28.87 -14.21
#